data_AF-A0A1X1T2G3-F1
#
_entry.id   AF-A0A1X1T2G3-F1
#
_cell.length_a   1.000
_cell.length_b   1.000
_cell.length_c   1.000
_cell.angle_alpha   90.00
_cell.angle_beta   90.00
_cell.angle_gamma   90.00
#
_symmetry.space_group_name_H-M   'P 1'
#
loop_
_entity.id
_entity.type
_entity.pdbx_description
1 polymer ?
#
loop_
_entity_poly.entity_id
_entity_poly.type
_entity_poly.pdbx_seq_one_letter_code
_entity_poly.pdbx_strand_id
1 'polypeptide(L)'
;MTDDAPPPPPPPRPGWAELYARLVADLRGIDRGVVITAARVHGEGELQVKVAPSQPQLQTPLLVRIAHAADEAAQTCELCGAPGEYRPIQPAGRIRCDEHAEEETP
;
A
#
# COMPACT_ATOMS: atom_id res chain seq x y z
N MET A 1 11.62 26.36 -8.20
CA MET A 1 11.82 24.99 -8.73
C MET A 1 10.75 24.16 -8.09
N THR A 2 9.59 24.06 -8.75
CA THR A 2 8.42 23.40 -8.17
C THR A 2 8.63 21.90 -8.28
N ASP A 3 8.61 21.24 -7.13
CA ASP A 3 8.47 19.80 -6.96
C ASP A 3 7.11 19.39 -7.56
N ASP A 4 7.03 19.31 -8.89
CA ASP A 4 5.78 19.10 -9.65
C ASP A 4 5.49 17.60 -9.84
N ALA A 5 5.86 16.77 -8.86
CA ALA A 5 5.35 15.41 -8.84
C ALA A 5 3.87 15.50 -8.39
N PRO A 6 2.92 14.91 -9.12
CA PRO A 6 1.53 14.92 -8.68
C PRO A 6 1.42 14.30 -7.29
N PRO A 7 0.48 14.78 -6.46
CA PRO A 7 0.28 14.20 -5.14
C PRO A 7 -0.01 12.70 -5.28
N PRO A 8 0.49 11.86 -4.36
CA PRO A 8 0.20 10.44 -4.38
C PRO A 8 -1.32 10.23 -4.22
N PRO A 9 -1.87 9.15 -4.79
CA PRO A 9 -3.25 8.78 -4.52
C PRO A 9 -3.45 8.50 -3.02
N PRO A 10 -4.69 8.60 -2.50
CA PRO A 10 -4.96 8.23 -1.12
C PRO A 10 -4.64 6.74 -0.87
N PRO A 11 -4.37 6.35 0.39
CA PRO A 11 -4.21 4.95 0.73
C PRO A 11 -5.50 4.18 0.38
N PRO A 12 -5.40 2.94 -0.10
CA PRO A 12 -6.57 2.19 -0.53
C PRO A 12 -7.42 1.67 0.62
N ARG A 13 -6.88 1.72 1.85
CA ARG A 13 -7.48 1.21 3.08
C ARG A 13 -7.11 2.12 4.26
N PRO A 14 -8.05 2.45 5.15
CA PRO A 14 -7.79 3.36 6.27
C PRO A 14 -6.72 2.83 7.23
N GLY A 15 -6.75 1.53 7.55
CA GLY A 15 -5.77 0.90 8.44
C GLY A 15 -4.35 0.87 7.89
N TRP A 16 -4.18 1.09 6.58
CA TRP A 16 -2.87 1.15 5.95
C TRP A 16 -2.36 2.59 5.75
N ALA A 17 -3.04 3.60 6.28
CA ALA A 17 -2.64 5.00 6.07
C ALA A 17 -1.20 5.28 6.46
N GLU A 18 -0.76 4.81 7.63
CA GLU A 18 0.61 5.00 8.12
C GLU A 18 1.64 4.18 7.33
N LEU A 19 1.30 2.94 7.00
CA LEU A 19 2.13 2.07 6.14
C LEU A 19 2.33 2.71 4.76
N TYR A 20 1.24 3.20 4.16
CA TYR A 20 1.28 3.85 2.86
C TYR A 20 2.06 5.18 2.90
N ALA A 21 1.89 5.99 3.95
CA ALA A 21 2.66 7.22 4.13
C ALA A 21 4.17 6.94 4.23
N ARG A 22 4.57 5.90 4.97
CA ARG A 22 5.97 5.44 5.02
C ARG A 22 6.47 4.95 3.67
N LEU A 23 5.68 4.16 2.96
CA LEU A 23 6.00 3.72 1.60
C LEU A 23 6.22 4.91 0.65
N VAL A 24 5.34 5.91 0.66
CA VAL A 24 5.48 7.12 -0.16
C VAL A 24 6.79 7.85 0.16
N ALA A 25 7.12 8.00 1.45
CA ALA A 25 8.36 8.63 1.87
C ALA A 25 9.59 7.85 1.38
N ASP A 26 9.59 6.52 1.52
CA ASP A 26 10.69 5.67 1.09
C ASP A 26 10.88 5.67 -0.42
N LEU A 27 9.79 5.62 -1.21
CA LEU A 27 9.85 5.71 -2.66
C LEU A 27 10.46 7.04 -3.11
N ARG A 28 10.10 8.15 -2.46
CA ARG A 28 10.68 9.47 -2.72
C ARG A 28 12.15 9.59 -2.26
N GLY A 29 12.52 8.81 -1.24
CA GLY A 29 13.92 8.67 -0.81
C GLY A 29 14.78 7.93 -1.84
N ILE A 30 14.23 6.91 -2.49
CA ILE A 30 14.88 6.15 -3.57
C ILE A 30 14.94 6.98 -4.86
N ASP A 31 13.84 7.62 -5.22
CA ASP A 31 13.68 8.40 -6.45
C ASP A 31 12.86 9.66 -6.17
N ARG A 32 13.55 10.81 -6.11
CA ARG A 32 12.87 12.11 -5.88
C ARG A 32 11.88 12.48 -6.98
N GLY A 33 12.04 11.93 -8.19
CA GLY A 33 11.15 12.17 -9.32
C GLY A 33 10.11 11.08 -9.52
N VAL A 34 9.93 10.15 -8.58
CA VAL A 34 8.95 9.07 -8.72
C VAL A 34 7.54 9.61 -8.76
N VAL A 35 6.75 9.12 -9.72
CA VAL A 35 5.32 9.39 -9.81
C VAL A 35 4.54 8.16 -9.37
N ILE A 36 3.75 8.27 -8.31
CA ILE A 36 2.87 7.19 -7.86
C ILE A 36 1.55 7.33 -8.61
N THR A 37 1.28 6.40 -9.52
CA THR A 37 0.15 6.49 -10.46
C THR A 37 -1.12 5.81 -9.95
N ALA A 38 -0.99 4.83 -9.04
CA ALA A 38 -2.12 4.17 -8.41
C ALA A 38 -1.72 3.51 -7.09
N ALA A 39 -2.67 3.46 -6.15
CA ALA A 39 -2.63 2.60 -4.98
C ALA A 39 -4.01 1.93 -4.85
N ARG A 40 -4.05 0.60 -4.80
CA ARG A 40 -5.30 -0.18 -4.77
C ARG A 40 -5.10 -1.50 -4.04
N VAL A 41 -6.21 -2.10 -3.65
CA VAL A 41 -6.23 -3.50 -3.22
C VAL A 41 -6.40 -4.39 -4.46
N HIS A 42 -5.60 -5.44 -4.58
CA HIS A 42 -5.71 -6.43 -5.64
C HIS A 42 -6.08 -7.80 -5.06
N GLY A 43 -6.99 -8.51 -5.72
CA GLY A 43 -7.39 -9.88 -5.34
C GLY A 43 -7.77 -10.02 -3.88
N GLU A 44 -7.03 -10.88 -3.18
CA GLU A 44 -7.23 -11.37 -1.81
C GLU A 44 -6.83 -10.39 -0.68
N GLY A 45 -6.82 -9.08 -0.95
CA GLY A 45 -6.45 -8.09 0.06
C GLY A 45 -4.99 -7.64 -0.03
N GLU A 46 -4.32 -7.78 -1.19
CA GLU A 46 -2.93 -7.36 -1.36
C GLU A 46 -2.83 -5.87 -1.70
N LEU A 47 -1.88 -5.16 -1.08
CA LEU A 47 -1.53 -3.79 -1.45
C LEU A 47 -0.78 -3.76 -2.79
N GLN A 48 -1.38 -3.12 -3.79
CA GLN A 48 -0.73 -2.89 -5.08
C GLN A 48 -0.51 -1.40 -5.31
N VAL A 49 0.75 -1.01 -5.51
CA VAL A 49 1.17 0.35 -5.85
C VAL A 49 1.83 0.36 -7.22
N LYS A 50 1.40 1.28 -8.09
CA LYS A 50 2.01 1.51 -9.40
C LYS A 50 2.82 2.79 -9.36
N VAL A 51 4.03 2.73 -9.91
CA VAL A 51 4.95 3.85 -9.97
C VAL A 51 5.49 4.02 -11.39
N ALA A 52 5.78 5.26 -11.76
CA ALA A 52 6.59 5.61 -12.90
C ALA A 52 7.91 6.20 -12.36
N PRO A 53 9.05 5.50 -12.52
CA PRO A 53 10.33 6.01 -12.08
C PRO A 53 10.80 7.16 -12.96
N SER A 54 11.57 8.08 -12.40
CA SER A 54 12.24 9.15 -13.15
C SER A 54 13.35 8.62 -14.06
N GLN A 55 13.96 7.48 -13.68
CA GLN A 55 15.02 6.80 -14.42
C GLN A 55 14.79 5.28 -14.44
N PRO A 56 14.98 4.59 -15.58
CA PRO A 56 14.71 3.15 -15.69
C PRO A 56 15.45 2.28 -14.66
N GLN A 57 16.70 2.63 -14.32
CA GLN A 57 17.50 1.90 -13.32
C GLN A 57 16.91 1.91 -11.91
N LEU A 58 16.00 2.83 -11.59
CA LEU A 58 15.35 2.92 -10.28
C LEU A 58 14.12 2.00 -10.18
N GLN A 59 13.70 1.37 -11.28
CA GLN A 59 12.52 0.50 -11.28
C GLN A 59 12.64 -0.65 -10.27
N THR A 60 13.75 -1.37 -10.28
CA THR A 60 13.97 -2.52 -9.39
C THR A 60 13.94 -2.14 -7.90
N PRO A 61 14.70 -1.14 -7.40
CA PRO A 61 14.65 -0.78 -5.98
C PRO A 61 13.27 -0.27 -5.55
N LEU A 62 12.54 0.45 -6.41
CA LEU A 62 11.16 0.86 -6.12
C LEU A 62 10.23 -0.36 -5.99
N LEU A 63 10.30 -1.33 -6.91
CA LEU A 63 9.49 -2.54 -6.86
C LEU A 63 9.80 -3.39 -5.62
N VAL A 64 11.07 -3.51 -5.23
CA VAL A 64 11.46 -4.21 -4.00
C VAL A 64 10.84 -3.53 -2.77
N ARG A 65 10.86 -2.20 -2.71
CA ARG A 65 10.26 -1.47 -1.58
C ARG A 65 8.74 -1.63 -1.52
N ILE A 66 8.08 -1.65 -2.69
CA ILE A 66 6.63 -1.89 -2.81
C ILE A 66 6.30 -3.31 -2.34
N ALA A 67 7.08 -4.32 -2.75
CA ALA A 67 6.87 -5.70 -2.32
C ALA A 67 6.95 -5.83 -0.79
N HIS A 68 7.95 -5.21 -0.16
CA HIS A 68 8.07 -5.22 1.30
C HIS A 68 6.86 -4.55 1.99
N ALA A 69 6.34 -3.46 1.43
CA ALA A 69 5.14 -2.82 1.95
C ALA A 69 3.87 -3.69 1.74
N ALA A 70 3.82 -4.47 0.66
CA ALA A 70 2.74 -5.44 0.45
C ALA A 70 2.78 -6.58 1.48
N ASP A 71 3.97 -7.09 1.81
CA ASP A 71 4.17 -8.10 2.85
C ASP A 71 3.79 -7.58 4.25
N GLU A 72 4.11 -6.32 4.55
CA GLU A 72 3.66 -5.64 5.78
C GLU A 72 2.14 -5.47 5.79
N ALA A 73 1.54 -5.08 4.66
CA ALA A 73 0.09 -4.91 4.53
C ALA A 73 -0.67 -6.23 4.69
N ALA A 74 -0.09 -7.35 4.23
CA ALA A 74 -0.64 -8.70 4.38
C ALA A 74 -0.75 -9.16 5.85
N GLN A 75 -0.10 -8.45 6.78
CA GLN A 75 -0.12 -8.71 8.21
C GLN A 75 -0.74 -7.56 9.02
N THR A 76 -1.35 -6.60 8.32
CA THR A 76 -1.90 -5.37 8.92
C THR A 76 -3.40 -5.29 8.62
N CYS A 77 -4.21 -5.20 9.67
CA CYS A 77 -5.64 -4.99 9.58
C CYS A 77 -5.96 -3.78 8.71
N GLU A 78 -6.73 -3.99 7.64
CA GLU A 78 -7.02 -2.94 6.66
C GLU A 78 -7.98 -1.85 7.20
N LEU A 79 -8.60 -2.03 8.37
CA LEU A 79 -9.48 -1.00 9.00
C LEU A 79 -8.73 -0.10 9.98
N CYS A 80 -8.00 -0.71 10.93
CA CYS A 80 -7.43 0.01 12.07
C CYS A 80 -5.91 0.05 12.09
N GLY A 81 -5.22 -0.75 11.27
CA GLY A 81 -3.76 -0.80 11.23
C GLY A 81 -3.11 -1.67 12.33
N ALA A 82 -3.92 -2.32 13.18
CA ALA A 82 -3.41 -3.33 14.11
C ALA A 82 -2.89 -4.57 13.37
N PRO A 83 -2.05 -5.42 14.01
CA PRO A 83 -1.70 -6.72 13.45
C PRO A 83 -2.95 -7.51 13.08
N GLY A 84 -2.97 -8.07 11.87
CA GLY A 84 -4.09 -8.81 11.33
C GLY A 84 -3.62 -10.00 10.51
N GLU A 85 -4.55 -10.87 10.19
CA GLU A 85 -4.30 -12.08 9.42
C GLU A 85 -5.35 -12.23 8.33
N TYR A 86 -5.03 -13.06 7.34
CA TYR A 86 -5.95 -13.34 6.24
C TYR A 86 -7.20 -14.03 6.76
N ARG A 87 -8.34 -13.41 6.50
CA ARG A 87 -9.68 -13.95 6.75
C ARG A 87 -10.35 -14.19 5.39
N PRO A 88 -10.87 -15.41 5.14
CA PRO A 88 -11.56 -15.75 3.89
C PRO A 88 -13.00 -15.19 3.87
N ILE A 89 -13.13 -13.87 4.02
CA ILE A 89 -14.40 -13.13 3.98
C ILE A 89 -14.79 -12.95 2.51
N GLN A 90 -16.06 -13.14 2.16
CA GLN A 90 -16.52 -12.96 0.77
C GLN A 90 -16.73 -11.47 0.43
N PRO A 91 -16.64 -11.05 -0.85
CA PRO A 91 -16.34 -11.84 -2.05
C PRO A 91 -14.83 -11.99 -2.36
N ALA A 92 -13.96 -11.41 -1.54
CA ALA A 92 -12.52 -11.56 -1.64
C ALA A 92 -11.93 -11.49 -0.22
N GLY A 93 -10.89 -12.27 0.05
CA GLY A 93 -10.26 -12.30 1.36
C GLY A 93 -9.83 -10.91 1.85
N ARG A 94 -9.67 -10.79 3.16
CA ARG A 94 -9.39 -9.54 3.87
C ARG A 94 -8.33 -9.77 4.94
N ILE A 95 -7.48 -8.78 5.19
CA ILE A 95 -6.58 -8.81 6.35
C ILE A 95 -7.26 -8.07 7.51
N ARG A 96 -7.59 -8.80 8.59
CA ARG A 96 -8.32 -8.26 9.75
C ARG A 96 -7.67 -8.70 11.05
N CYS A 97 -7.74 -7.84 12.06
CA CYS A 97 -7.51 -8.22 13.45
C CYS A 97 -8.76 -8.90 14.02
N ASP A 98 -8.65 -9.53 15.18
CA ASP A 98 -9.77 -10.25 15.81
C ASP A 98 -10.98 -9.36 16.09
N GLU A 99 -10.74 -8.10 16.50
CA GLU A 99 -11.81 -7.12 16.73
C GLU A 99 -12.64 -6.82 15.48
N HIS A 100 -12.03 -6.89 14.30
CA HIS A 100 -12.64 -6.56 13.02
C HIS A 100 -12.84 -7.79 12.13
N ALA A 101 -12.77 -8.99 12.70
CA ALA A 101 -12.79 -10.26 11.96
C ALA A 101 -14.12 -10.51 11.25
N GLU A 102 -15.22 -9.97 11.79
CA GLU A 102 -16.59 -10.18 11.30
C GLU A 102 -17.20 -8.92 10.69
N GLU A 103 -16.46 -7.80 10.66
CA GLU A 103 -16.96 -6.58 10.05
C GLU A 103 -16.94 -6.70 8.52
N GLU A 104 -18.10 -7.10 8.00
CA GLU A 104 -18.51 -6.82 6.64
C GLU A 104 -18.57 -5.29 6.51
N THR A 105 -17.57 -4.71 5.85
CA THR A 105 -17.64 -3.29 5.48
C THR A 105 -18.88 -3.12 4.58
N PRO A 106 -19.84 -2.25 4.97
CA PRO A 106 -21.12 -2.11 4.26
C PRO A 106 -20.97 -1.62 2.82
#